data_AF-A0A7S4IE21-F1
#
_entry.id   AF-A0A7S4IE21-F1
#
_cell.length_a   1.000
_cell.length_b   1.000
_cell.length_c   1.000
_cell.angle_alpha   90.00
_cell.angle_beta   90.00
_cell.angle_gamma   90.00
#
_symmetry.space_group_name_H-M   'P 1'
#
loop_
_entity.id
_entity.type
_entity.pdbx_description
1 polymer ?
#
loop_
_entity_poly.entity_id
_entity_poly.type
_entity_poly.pdbx_seq_one_letter_code
_entity_poly.pdbx_strand_id
1 'polypeptide(L)'
;RQGAPSREGRIMISDDVQRIELDARKRSLEEYKLRCQDLRAENTSLKTEKDKHEADALQIISFLRRDAERKDELIDSLKNTIAQQREMFVAQREEERQAATAERAASDEEMAKQNAARERRLQEVEEELRELKEFKERKAQLEEKLEQGQQERQDMAHEHKLALDSMERKFLEEKGRLQKEYKQMLAEMKKTSQEEAVERLDSSTKKILFENRRMAEELRLQVQETDELQKSKRTLEEENKKLRREVQLNEQSVKEYAKQGFRQSKEIKELSAKVKSLERSLSNSVREFEREKDSITQADRKKIAEAELDSAGLRQLVRLKTKELGHIKRLATVILQKRNEVETFLLDSIENVKGEINRRRAEEERANVRNRGRLPALAAATRPSNLPTSADEHIDIRDLTWEDRERVLRLLFAKINNASPFQPMPPHPLHDDGSMERALQQQPQSGSPTAEERAALSADAAFFVTQAEQA
;
A
#
# COMPACT_ATOMS: atom_id res chain seq x y z
N ARG A 1 38.43 -124.79 -28.89
CA ARG A 1 39.27 -125.62 -29.81
C ARG A 1 40.65 -124.97 -29.86
N GLN A 2 41.68 -125.71 -29.44
CA GLN A 2 43.12 -125.68 -29.84
C GLN A 2 43.81 -124.30 -29.88
N GLY A 3 44.96 -124.03 -29.27
CA GLY A 3 46.00 -124.81 -28.61
C GLY A 3 47.17 -123.83 -28.37
N ALA A 4 47.99 -124.07 -27.34
CA ALA A 4 49.18 -123.27 -27.03
C ALA A 4 50.25 -123.37 -28.15
N PRO A 5 51.27 -122.50 -28.15
CA PRO A 5 52.46 -122.85 -27.37
C PRO A 5 53.03 -121.69 -26.54
N SER A 6 53.50 -122.04 -25.34
CA SER A 6 54.31 -121.17 -24.48
C SER A 6 55.78 -121.35 -24.80
N ARG A 7 56.49 -120.23 -24.99
CA ARG A 7 57.77 -119.84 -24.37
C ARG A 7 58.61 -119.03 -25.35
N GLU A 8 58.78 -117.75 -25.04
CA GLU A 8 59.88 -116.87 -25.46
C GLU A 8 59.68 -115.59 -24.63
N GLY A 9 60.61 -115.14 -23.79
CA GLY A 9 61.92 -114.63 -24.16
C GLY A 9 62.08 -113.33 -23.38
N ARG A 10 62.46 -113.45 -22.10
CA ARG A 10 62.65 -112.34 -21.16
C ARG A 10 63.84 -111.49 -21.64
N ILE A 11 63.57 -110.39 -22.34
CA ILE A 11 64.58 -109.34 -22.58
C ILE A 11 64.80 -108.66 -21.24
N MET A 12 65.93 -108.97 -20.61
CA MET A 12 66.42 -108.37 -19.38
C MET A 12 66.83 -106.92 -19.68
N ILE A 13 65.90 -105.98 -19.49
CA ILE A 13 66.20 -104.55 -19.38
C ILE A 13 67.07 -104.40 -18.11
N SER A 14 68.27 -103.81 -18.26
CA SER A 14 69.25 -103.64 -17.19
C SER A 14 68.65 -102.95 -15.95
N ASP A 15 69.03 -103.39 -14.76
CA ASP A 15 68.54 -102.90 -13.46
C ASP A 15 68.67 -101.37 -13.33
N ASP A 16 69.69 -100.79 -13.97
CA ASP A 16 69.92 -99.34 -14.04
C ASP A 16 68.85 -98.59 -14.86
N VAL A 17 68.33 -99.18 -15.94
CA VAL A 17 67.27 -98.57 -16.76
C VAL A 17 65.95 -98.55 -16.00
N GLN A 18 65.65 -99.62 -15.26
CA GLN A 18 64.47 -99.66 -14.38
C GLN A 18 64.58 -98.63 -13.25
N ARG A 19 65.78 -98.40 -12.72
CA ARG A 19 66.04 -97.40 -11.68
C ARG A 19 65.87 -95.97 -12.20
N ILE A 20 66.38 -95.67 -13.40
CA ILE A 20 66.20 -94.37 -14.08
C ILE A 20 64.72 -94.13 -14.40
N GLU A 21 64.00 -95.12 -14.91
CA GLU A 21 62.55 -95.01 -15.17
C GLU A 21 61.75 -94.79 -13.89
N LEU A 22 62.12 -95.47 -12.80
CA LEU A 22 61.48 -95.33 -11.49
C LEU A 22 61.74 -93.96 -10.89
N ASP A 23 62.95 -93.43 -11.01
CA ASP A 23 63.29 -92.07 -10.56
C ASP A 23 62.65 -90.98 -11.44
N ALA A 24 62.55 -91.19 -12.76
CA ALA A 24 61.78 -90.31 -13.64
C ALA A 24 60.29 -90.30 -13.28
N ARG A 25 59.69 -91.48 -13.03
CA ARG A 25 58.30 -91.60 -12.54
C ARG A 25 58.11 -90.95 -11.17
N LYS A 26 59.07 -91.06 -10.25
CA LYS A 26 59.03 -90.36 -8.96
C LYS A 26 59.09 -88.85 -9.12
N ARG A 27 59.95 -88.32 -10.01
CA ARG A 27 60.01 -86.88 -10.30
C ARG A 27 58.71 -86.39 -10.92
N SER A 28 58.16 -87.08 -11.92
CA SER A 28 56.86 -86.73 -12.51
C SER A 28 55.71 -86.84 -11.50
N LEU A 29 55.75 -87.80 -10.58
CA LEU A 29 54.78 -87.90 -9.49
C LEU A 29 54.90 -86.73 -8.51
N GLU A 30 56.12 -86.29 -8.20
CA GLU A 30 56.37 -85.15 -7.31
C GLU A 30 55.96 -83.82 -7.96
N GLU A 31 56.28 -83.62 -9.24
CA GLU A 31 55.79 -82.50 -10.04
C GLU A 31 54.25 -82.49 -10.12
N TYR A 32 53.62 -83.65 -10.30
CA TYR A 32 52.17 -83.77 -10.29
C TYR A 32 51.57 -83.44 -8.92
N LYS A 33 52.19 -83.89 -7.82
CA LYS A 33 51.77 -83.51 -6.45
C LYS A 33 51.89 -82.01 -6.22
N LEU A 34 53.02 -81.41 -6.63
CA LEU A 34 53.24 -79.96 -6.49
C LEU A 34 52.17 -79.18 -7.27
N ARG A 35 51.89 -79.58 -8.52
CA ARG A 35 50.81 -78.99 -9.32
C ARG A 35 49.43 -79.18 -8.68
N CYS A 36 49.15 -80.34 -8.09
CA CYS A 36 47.90 -80.55 -7.34
C CYS A 36 47.83 -79.70 -6.06
N GLN A 37 48.95 -79.43 -5.40
CA GLN A 37 49.03 -78.52 -4.25
C GLN A 37 48.80 -77.07 -4.69
N ASP A 38 49.43 -76.62 -5.77
CA ASP A 38 49.25 -75.29 -6.35
C ASP A 38 47.80 -75.07 -6.78
N LEU A 39 47.21 -76.03 -7.50
CA LEU A 39 45.79 -75.96 -7.91
C LEU A 39 44.85 -75.95 -6.71
N ARG A 40 45.18 -76.65 -5.61
CA ARG A 40 44.39 -76.59 -4.37
C ARG A 40 44.52 -75.23 -3.70
N ALA A 41 45.73 -74.67 -3.62
CA ALA A 41 46.00 -73.35 -3.07
C ALA A 41 45.28 -72.26 -3.88
N GLU A 42 45.34 -72.33 -5.20
CA GLU A 42 44.62 -71.45 -6.12
C GLU A 42 43.11 -71.60 -5.95
N ASN A 43 42.58 -72.83 -5.88
CA ASN A 43 41.16 -73.04 -5.65
C ASN A 43 40.68 -72.50 -4.29
N THR A 44 41.51 -72.61 -3.24
CA THR A 44 41.23 -71.99 -1.95
C THR A 44 41.28 -70.47 -2.02
N SER A 45 42.25 -69.89 -2.74
CA SER A 45 42.36 -68.44 -2.96
C SER A 45 41.12 -67.90 -3.67
N LEU A 46 40.75 -68.51 -4.80
CA LEU A 46 39.57 -68.14 -5.58
C LEU A 46 38.27 -68.27 -4.79
N LYS A 47 38.16 -69.29 -3.91
CA LYS A 47 37.02 -69.40 -3.00
C LYS A 47 36.97 -68.25 -2.01
N THR A 48 38.10 -67.90 -1.38
CA THR A 48 38.13 -66.77 -0.44
C THR A 48 37.85 -65.43 -1.12
N GLU A 49 38.31 -65.23 -2.36
CA GLU A 49 38.00 -64.03 -3.14
C GLU A 49 36.52 -63.99 -3.53
N LYS A 50 35.96 -65.12 -3.98
CA LYS A 50 34.53 -65.24 -4.25
C LYS A 50 33.70 -64.90 -3.00
N ASP A 51 34.02 -65.48 -1.86
CA ASP A 51 33.27 -65.25 -0.60
C ASP A 51 33.38 -63.78 -0.16
N LYS A 52 34.55 -63.15 -0.32
CA LYS A 52 34.73 -61.71 -0.08
C LYS A 52 33.88 -60.86 -1.03
N HIS A 53 33.91 -61.15 -2.32
CA HIS A 53 33.09 -60.43 -3.31
C HIS A 53 31.59 -60.62 -3.06
N GLU A 54 31.14 -61.80 -2.65
CA GLU A 54 29.75 -62.04 -2.25
C GLU A 54 29.38 -61.23 -1.00
N ALA A 55 30.25 -61.18 0.01
CA ALA A 55 30.04 -60.38 1.20
C ALA A 55 29.97 -58.87 0.89
N ASP A 56 30.90 -58.36 0.07
CA ASP A 56 30.92 -56.95 -0.35
C ASP A 56 29.68 -56.60 -1.19
N ALA A 57 29.28 -57.47 -2.11
CA ALA A 57 28.07 -57.30 -2.91
C ALA A 57 26.81 -57.25 -2.02
N LEU A 58 26.71 -58.13 -1.01
CA LEU A 58 25.61 -58.10 -0.04
C LEU A 58 25.61 -56.82 0.79
N GLN A 59 26.78 -56.31 1.21
CA GLN A 59 26.88 -55.04 1.93
C GLN A 59 26.39 -53.88 1.05
N ILE A 60 26.84 -53.79 -0.20
CA ILE A 60 26.40 -52.77 -1.17
C ILE A 60 24.89 -52.86 -1.40
N ILE A 61 24.34 -54.06 -1.64
CA ILE A 61 22.90 -54.25 -1.83
C ILE A 61 22.13 -53.82 -0.58
N SER A 62 22.61 -54.17 0.62
CA SER A 62 21.96 -53.78 1.87
C SER A 62 22.00 -52.26 2.09
N PHE A 63 23.09 -51.60 1.69
CA PHE A 63 23.21 -50.15 1.75
C PHE A 63 22.25 -49.48 0.78
N LEU A 64 22.23 -49.93 -0.48
CA LEU A 64 21.34 -49.39 -1.52
C LEU A 64 19.86 -49.59 -1.18
N ARG A 65 19.48 -50.72 -0.57
CA ARG A 65 18.11 -50.94 -0.09
C ARG A 65 17.73 -49.96 1.02
N ARG A 66 18.59 -49.79 2.04
CA ARG A 66 18.33 -48.82 3.12
C ARG A 66 18.27 -47.39 2.59
N ASP A 67 19.10 -47.05 1.60
CA ASP A 67 19.07 -45.72 0.98
C ASP A 67 17.79 -45.51 0.16
N ALA A 68 17.32 -46.53 -0.56
CA ALA A 68 16.04 -46.50 -1.26
C ALA A 68 14.87 -46.34 -0.28
N GLU A 69 14.83 -47.12 0.80
CA GLU A 69 13.81 -47.04 1.85
C GLU A 69 13.73 -45.63 2.46
N ARG A 70 14.88 -45.03 2.81
CA ARG A 70 14.94 -43.65 3.33
C ARG A 70 14.42 -42.61 2.33
N LYS A 71 14.74 -42.80 1.04
CA LYS A 71 14.24 -41.91 -0.03
C LYS A 71 12.74 -42.06 -0.21
N ASP A 72 12.20 -43.27 -0.12
CA ASP A 72 10.76 -43.52 -0.20
C ASP A 72 10.03 -42.92 1.01
N GLU A 73 10.55 -43.08 2.23
CA GLU A 73 10.04 -42.41 3.44
C GLU A 73 10.03 -40.89 3.29
N LEU A 74 11.11 -40.31 2.75
CA LEU A 74 11.19 -38.88 2.48
C LEU A 74 10.15 -38.45 1.44
N ILE A 75 10.02 -39.20 0.33
CA ILE A 75 9.02 -38.93 -0.70
C ILE A 75 7.62 -38.93 -0.10
N ASP A 76 7.29 -39.89 0.76
CA ASP A 76 5.96 -39.96 1.38
C ASP A 76 5.73 -38.85 2.39
N SER A 77 6.75 -38.46 3.17
CA SER A 77 6.66 -37.29 4.05
C SER A 77 6.43 -35.99 3.27
N LEU A 78 7.09 -35.83 2.12
CA LEU A 78 6.94 -34.68 1.24
C LEU A 78 5.56 -34.68 0.55
N LYS A 79 5.07 -35.84 0.09
CA LYS A 79 3.72 -35.98 -0.45
C LYS A 79 2.65 -35.60 0.58
N ASN A 80 2.80 -36.06 1.82
CA ASN A 80 1.88 -35.72 2.91
C ASN A 80 1.90 -34.21 3.20
N THR A 81 3.09 -33.62 3.24
CA THR A 81 3.24 -32.16 3.43
C THR A 81 2.58 -31.38 2.30
N ILE A 82 2.77 -31.80 1.04
CA ILE A 82 2.13 -31.18 -0.13
C ILE A 82 0.59 -31.33 -0.05
N ALA A 83 0.09 -32.50 0.34
CA ALA A 83 -1.34 -32.76 0.48
C ALA A 83 -1.95 -31.87 1.56
N GLN A 84 -1.33 -31.79 2.74
CA GLN A 84 -1.76 -30.92 3.84
C GLN A 84 -1.75 -29.45 3.42
N GLN A 85 -0.70 -28.97 2.76
CA GLN A 85 -0.65 -27.60 2.26
C GLN A 85 -1.78 -27.32 1.26
N ARG A 86 -2.04 -28.24 0.32
CA ARG A 86 -3.15 -28.09 -0.64
C ARG A 86 -4.51 -28.02 0.05
N GLU A 87 -4.76 -28.86 1.04
CA GLU A 87 -6.00 -28.85 1.80
C GLU A 87 -6.17 -27.53 2.57
N MET A 88 -5.12 -27.05 3.22
CA MET A 88 -5.12 -25.75 3.89
C MET A 88 -5.41 -24.59 2.92
N PHE A 89 -4.79 -24.59 1.73
CA PHE A 89 -5.06 -23.57 0.72
C PHE A 89 -6.49 -23.62 0.18
N VAL A 90 -7.06 -24.82 0.01
CA VAL A 90 -8.46 -24.97 -0.42
C VAL A 90 -9.40 -24.47 0.67
N ALA A 91 -9.18 -24.85 1.94
CA ALA A 91 -9.98 -24.40 3.07
C ALA A 91 -9.93 -22.87 3.23
N GLN A 92 -8.74 -22.26 3.17
CA GLN A 92 -8.59 -20.80 3.22
C GLN A 92 -9.34 -20.11 2.08
N ARG A 93 -9.24 -20.64 0.86
CA ARG A 93 -9.92 -20.05 -0.31
C ARG A 93 -11.44 -20.22 -0.25
N GLU A 94 -11.92 -21.30 0.36
CA GLU A 94 -13.35 -21.50 0.62
C GLU A 94 -13.86 -20.55 1.71
N GLU A 95 -13.10 -20.36 2.79
CA GLU A 95 -13.41 -19.41 3.85
C GLU A 95 -13.44 -17.96 3.31
N GLU A 96 -12.44 -17.56 2.53
CA GLU A 96 -12.42 -16.25 1.85
C GLU A 96 -13.62 -16.08 0.91
N ARG A 97 -13.98 -17.13 0.16
CA ARG A 97 -15.16 -17.10 -0.72
C ARG A 97 -16.44 -16.95 0.09
N GLN A 98 -16.58 -17.69 1.20
CA GLN A 98 -17.74 -17.59 2.08
C GLN A 98 -17.84 -16.21 2.72
N ALA A 99 -16.73 -15.67 3.24
CA ALA A 99 -16.64 -14.32 3.78
C ALA A 99 -17.05 -13.26 2.74
N ALA A 100 -16.51 -13.34 1.53
CA ALA A 100 -16.88 -12.43 0.44
C ALA A 100 -18.36 -12.55 0.04
N THR A 101 -18.94 -13.75 0.05
CA THR A 101 -20.38 -13.92 -0.22
C THR A 101 -21.25 -13.40 0.91
N ALA A 102 -20.83 -13.56 2.17
CA ALA A 102 -21.53 -13.04 3.33
C ALA A 102 -21.50 -11.51 3.37
N GLU A 103 -20.34 -10.91 3.07
CA GLU A 103 -20.20 -9.45 2.98
C GLU A 103 -21.07 -8.86 1.86
N ARG A 104 -21.09 -9.49 0.68
CA ARG A 104 -22.00 -9.10 -0.41
C ARG A 104 -23.47 -9.21 0.00
N ALA A 105 -23.87 -10.32 0.60
CA ALA A 105 -25.24 -10.51 1.06
C ALA A 105 -25.65 -9.46 2.12
N ALA A 106 -24.76 -9.14 3.06
CA ALA A 106 -25.00 -8.10 4.06
C ALA A 106 -25.13 -6.71 3.43
N SER A 107 -24.27 -6.38 2.45
CA SER A 107 -24.37 -5.14 1.69
C SER A 107 -25.67 -5.05 0.91
N ASP A 108 -26.10 -6.14 0.25
CA ASP A 108 -27.35 -6.18 -0.50
C ASP A 108 -28.57 -6.01 0.42
N GLU A 109 -28.55 -6.63 1.61
CA GLU A 109 -29.62 -6.48 2.61
C GLU A 109 -29.72 -5.03 3.13
N GLU A 110 -28.57 -4.40 3.40
CA GLU A 110 -28.53 -2.99 3.83
C GLU A 110 -29.03 -2.05 2.74
N MET A 111 -28.61 -2.26 1.49
CA MET A 111 -29.10 -1.49 0.35
C MET A 111 -30.61 -1.68 0.13
N ALA A 112 -31.13 -2.90 0.32
CA ALA A 112 -32.56 -3.18 0.26
C ALA A 112 -33.33 -2.45 1.37
N LYS A 113 -32.82 -2.44 2.61
CA LYS A 113 -33.43 -1.69 3.73
C LYS A 113 -33.46 -0.19 3.45
N GLN A 114 -32.36 0.37 2.95
CA GLN A 114 -32.30 1.79 2.59
C GLN A 114 -33.27 2.15 1.46
N ASN A 115 -33.37 1.30 0.44
CA ASN A 115 -34.32 1.52 -0.66
C ASN A 115 -35.77 1.44 -0.18
N ALA A 116 -36.12 0.45 0.64
CA ALA A 116 -37.45 0.35 1.23
C ALA A 116 -37.78 1.58 2.12
N ALA A 117 -36.81 2.10 2.87
CA ALA A 117 -36.99 3.31 3.66
C ALA A 117 -37.19 4.57 2.79
N ARG A 118 -36.45 4.68 1.67
CA ARG A 118 -36.62 5.77 0.70
C ARG A 118 -37.98 5.69 0.00
N GLU A 119 -38.42 4.50 -0.39
CA GLU A 119 -39.74 4.27 -1.00
C GLU A 119 -40.87 4.69 -0.05
N ARG A 120 -40.78 4.34 1.25
CA ARG A 120 -41.77 4.79 2.25
C ARG A 120 -41.83 6.31 2.36
N ARG A 121 -40.68 6.99 2.45
CA ARG A 121 -40.62 8.46 2.50
C ARG A 121 -41.19 9.09 1.24
N LEU A 122 -40.92 8.49 0.08
CA LEU A 122 -41.45 8.97 -1.19
C LEU A 122 -42.98 8.86 -1.21
N GLN A 123 -43.54 7.73 -0.73
CA GLN A 123 -44.98 7.57 -0.56
C GLN A 123 -45.59 8.60 0.40
N GLU A 124 -44.97 8.80 1.57
CA GLU A 124 -45.41 9.82 2.55
C GLU A 124 -45.46 11.22 1.92
N VAL A 125 -44.40 11.63 1.21
CA VAL A 125 -44.34 12.93 0.53
C VAL A 125 -45.35 13.03 -0.62
N GLU A 126 -45.59 11.95 -1.36
CA GLU A 126 -46.62 11.91 -2.40
C GLU A 126 -48.02 12.05 -1.83
N GLU A 127 -48.30 11.45 -0.67
CA GLU A 127 -49.55 11.59 0.06
C GLU A 127 -49.73 13.02 0.58
N GLU A 128 -48.74 13.61 1.24
CA GLU A 128 -48.75 15.01 1.68
C GLU A 128 -48.99 15.97 0.52
N LEU A 129 -48.36 15.71 -0.63
CA LEU A 129 -48.53 16.53 -1.83
C LEU A 129 -49.93 16.40 -2.43
N ARG A 130 -50.55 15.21 -2.35
CA ARG A 130 -51.95 15.00 -2.74
C ARG A 130 -52.89 15.78 -1.82
N GLU A 131 -52.70 15.67 -0.51
CA GLU A 131 -53.49 16.41 0.48
C GLU A 131 -53.35 17.93 0.31
N LEU A 132 -52.14 18.41 0.05
CA LEU A 132 -51.90 19.83 -0.20
C LEU A 132 -52.58 20.33 -1.48
N LYS A 133 -52.64 19.51 -2.53
CA LYS A 133 -53.39 19.83 -3.76
C LYS A 133 -54.89 19.93 -3.46
N GLU A 134 -55.47 18.95 -2.77
CA GLU A 134 -56.87 19.00 -2.37
C GLU A 134 -57.17 20.22 -1.49
N PHE A 135 -56.27 20.54 -0.54
CA PHE A 135 -56.40 21.72 0.30
C PHE A 135 -56.38 23.01 -0.53
N LYS A 136 -55.47 23.12 -1.51
CA LYS A 136 -55.41 24.28 -2.41
C LYS A 136 -56.68 24.44 -3.23
N GLU A 137 -57.23 23.36 -3.76
CA GLU A 137 -58.50 23.39 -4.51
C GLU A 137 -59.67 23.81 -3.62
N ARG A 138 -59.79 23.23 -2.42
CA ARG A 138 -60.83 23.62 -1.44
C ARG A 138 -60.67 25.07 -1.01
N LYS A 139 -59.44 25.52 -0.79
CA LYS A 139 -59.14 26.91 -0.42
C LYS A 139 -59.57 27.88 -1.54
N ALA A 140 -59.24 27.59 -2.79
CA ALA A 140 -59.65 28.42 -3.94
C ALA A 140 -61.18 28.50 -4.04
N GLN A 141 -61.89 27.38 -3.88
CA GLN A 141 -63.36 27.38 -3.88
C GLN A 141 -63.97 28.17 -2.72
N LEU A 142 -63.35 28.12 -1.53
CA LEU A 142 -63.80 28.90 -0.38
C LEU A 142 -63.52 30.39 -0.57
N GLU A 143 -62.36 30.76 -1.10
CA GLU A 143 -62.00 32.15 -1.41
C GLU A 143 -62.97 32.73 -2.46
N GLU A 144 -63.29 31.99 -3.51
CA GLU A 144 -64.27 32.40 -4.53
C GLU A 144 -65.66 32.64 -3.93
N LYS A 145 -66.16 31.71 -3.09
CA LYS A 145 -67.46 31.88 -2.41
C LYS A 145 -67.46 33.08 -1.47
N LEU A 146 -66.34 33.36 -0.82
CA LEU A 146 -66.20 34.46 0.12
C LEU A 146 -66.18 35.81 -0.63
N GLU A 147 -65.54 35.85 -1.80
CA GLU A 147 -65.56 37.00 -2.71
C GLU A 147 -66.97 37.24 -3.27
N GLN A 148 -67.66 36.19 -3.74
CA GLN A 148 -69.05 36.25 -4.19
C GLN A 148 -69.97 36.79 -3.08
N GLY A 149 -69.89 36.23 -1.87
CA GLY A 149 -70.71 36.70 -0.73
C GLY A 149 -70.32 38.10 -0.21
N GLN A 150 -69.10 38.57 -0.48
CA GLN A 150 -68.72 39.97 -0.24
C GLN A 150 -69.35 40.89 -1.28
N GLN A 151 -69.32 40.51 -2.56
CA GLN A 151 -69.93 41.27 -3.64
C GLN A 151 -71.44 41.39 -3.44
N GLU A 152 -72.14 40.28 -3.17
CA GLU A 152 -73.57 40.28 -2.87
C GLU A 152 -73.93 41.20 -1.70
N ARG A 153 -73.11 41.20 -0.62
CA ARG A 153 -73.32 42.13 0.50
C ARG A 153 -73.12 43.58 0.11
N GLN A 154 -72.14 43.89 -0.74
CA GLN A 154 -71.91 45.26 -1.21
C GLN A 154 -73.07 45.73 -2.09
N ASP A 155 -73.53 44.89 -3.00
CA ASP A 155 -74.64 45.18 -3.90
C ASP A 155 -75.94 45.39 -3.10
N MET A 156 -76.25 44.47 -2.17
CA MET A 156 -77.41 44.61 -1.27
C MET A 156 -77.33 45.85 -0.38
N ALA A 157 -76.14 46.21 0.13
CA ALA A 157 -75.96 47.43 0.91
C ALA A 157 -76.14 48.69 0.06
N HIS A 158 -75.69 48.65 -1.20
CA HIS A 158 -75.88 49.74 -2.15
C HIS A 158 -77.36 49.91 -2.50
N GLU A 159 -78.06 48.83 -2.83
CA GLU A 159 -79.49 48.83 -3.10
C GLU A 159 -80.31 49.31 -1.90
N HIS A 160 -80.00 48.82 -0.69
CA HIS A 160 -80.65 49.25 0.53
C HIS A 160 -80.42 50.74 0.79
N LYS A 161 -79.20 51.25 0.55
CA LYS A 161 -78.91 52.69 0.66
C LYS A 161 -79.74 53.51 -0.34
N LEU A 162 -79.81 53.09 -1.60
CA LEU A 162 -80.63 53.76 -2.62
C LEU A 162 -82.12 53.76 -2.25
N ALA A 163 -82.62 52.65 -1.68
CA ALA A 163 -83.99 52.55 -1.18
C ALA A 163 -84.26 53.50 -0.01
N LEU A 164 -83.33 53.58 0.96
CA LEU A 164 -83.40 54.54 2.06
C LEU A 164 -83.37 55.97 1.55
N ASP A 165 -82.43 56.34 0.67
CA ASP A 165 -82.33 57.69 0.10
C ASP A 165 -83.63 58.08 -0.63
N SER A 166 -84.23 57.14 -1.37
CA SER A 166 -85.52 57.34 -2.06
C SER A 166 -86.68 57.54 -1.07
N MET A 167 -86.72 56.75 0.00
CA MET A 167 -87.73 56.86 1.04
C MET A 167 -87.58 58.16 1.85
N GLU A 168 -86.35 58.56 2.19
CA GLU A 168 -86.03 59.82 2.85
C GLU A 168 -86.43 61.03 2.00
N ARG A 169 -86.17 61.00 0.69
CA ARG A 169 -86.62 62.06 -0.24
C ARG A 169 -88.13 62.20 -0.21
N LYS A 170 -88.88 61.09 -0.35
CA LYS A 170 -90.35 61.09 -0.27
C LYS A 170 -90.84 61.63 1.07
N PHE A 171 -90.23 61.20 2.18
CA PHE A 171 -90.57 61.69 3.51
C PHE A 171 -90.28 63.18 3.69
N LEU A 172 -89.15 63.67 3.17
CA LEU A 172 -88.78 65.09 3.23
C LEU A 172 -89.71 65.95 2.38
N GLU A 173 -90.08 65.48 1.19
CA GLU A 173 -91.06 66.15 0.32
C GLU A 173 -92.42 66.25 1.01
N GLU A 174 -92.92 65.15 1.57
CA GLU A 174 -94.22 65.11 2.26
C GLU A 174 -94.20 65.94 3.55
N LYS A 175 -93.15 65.80 4.37
CA LYS A 175 -92.91 66.64 5.56
C LYS A 175 -92.82 68.10 5.17
N GLY A 176 -92.13 68.45 4.09
CA GLY A 176 -92.02 69.81 3.57
C GLY A 176 -93.37 70.37 3.16
N ARG A 177 -94.19 69.57 2.46
CA ARG A 177 -95.56 69.92 2.06
C ARG A 177 -96.45 70.18 3.28
N LEU A 178 -96.53 69.23 4.20
CA LEU A 178 -97.26 69.34 5.47
C LEU A 178 -96.78 70.53 6.29
N GLN A 179 -95.47 70.71 6.43
CA GLN A 179 -94.92 71.83 7.21
C GLN A 179 -95.21 73.17 6.54
N LYS A 180 -95.28 73.25 5.21
CA LYS A 180 -95.71 74.45 4.48
C LYS A 180 -97.19 74.73 4.73
N GLU A 181 -98.06 73.71 4.64
CA GLU A 181 -99.49 73.81 4.96
C GLU A 181 -99.71 74.27 6.41
N TYR A 182 -99.05 73.62 7.38
CA TYR A 182 -99.10 74.02 8.79
C TYR A 182 -98.53 75.41 9.04
N LYS A 183 -97.39 75.77 8.43
CA LYS A 183 -96.82 77.12 8.56
C LYS A 183 -97.74 78.16 7.96
N GLN A 184 -98.43 77.86 6.87
CA GLN A 184 -99.36 78.77 6.22
C GLN A 184 -100.61 78.98 7.10
N MET A 185 -101.20 77.89 7.60
CA MET A 185 -102.31 77.95 8.56
C MET A 185 -101.91 78.64 9.88
N LEU A 186 -100.73 78.34 10.41
CA LEU A 186 -100.20 78.98 11.62
C LEU A 186 -99.84 80.44 11.37
N ALA A 187 -99.32 80.79 10.19
CA ALA A 187 -99.04 82.17 9.82
C ALA A 187 -100.33 82.97 9.66
N GLU A 188 -101.37 82.38 9.07
CA GLU A 188 -102.71 82.98 9.03
C GLU A 188 -103.27 83.17 10.44
N MET A 189 -103.23 82.13 11.29
CA MET A 189 -103.71 82.19 12.68
C MET A 189 -102.87 83.15 13.55
N LYS A 190 -101.54 83.17 13.38
CA LYS A 190 -100.65 84.10 14.08
C LYS A 190 -100.81 85.50 13.55
N LYS A 191 -101.04 85.71 12.26
CA LYS A 191 -101.27 87.03 11.71
C LYS A 191 -102.56 87.60 12.29
N THR A 192 -103.65 86.85 12.28
CA THR A 192 -104.92 87.29 12.92
C THR A 192 -104.76 87.50 14.43
N SER A 193 -104.10 86.58 15.13
CA SER A 193 -103.88 86.70 16.59
C SER A 193 -102.86 87.78 16.98
N GLN A 194 -101.78 87.98 16.22
CA GLN A 194 -100.78 89.03 16.45
C GLN A 194 -101.30 90.40 16.01
N GLU A 195 -102.12 90.50 14.97
CA GLU A 195 -102.83 91.73 14.63
C GLU A 195 -103.77 92.12 15.79
N GLU A 196 -104.53 91.18 16.34
CA GLU A 196 -105.39 91.39 17.52
C GLU A 196 -104.61 91.65 18.83
N ALA A 197 -103.42 91.07 19.01
CA ALA A 197 -102.60 91.28 20.20
C ALA A 197 -101.78 92.58 20.11
N VAL A 198 -101.22 92.92 18.95
CA VAL A 198 -100.43 94.15 18.73
C VAL A 198 -101.30 95.40 18.81
N GLU A 199 -102.58 95.32 18.42
CA GLU A 199 -103.61 96.35 18.67
C GLU A 199 -103.87 96.58 20.18
N ARG A 200 -103.61 95.58 21.03
CA ARG A 200 -103.88 95.63 22.48
C ARG A 200 -102.63 95.79 23.34
N LEU A 201 -101.44 95.93 22.76
CA LEU A 201 -100.18 95.97 23.51
C LEU A 201 -99.60 97.39 23.66
N ASP A 202 -99.47 97.80 24.92
CA ASP A 202 -98.83 99.05 25.36
C ASP A 202 -97.32 99.07 25.08
N SER A 203 -96.75 100.28 25.00
CA SER A 203 -95.34 100.53 24.63
C SER A 203 -94.30 99.86 25.56
N SER A 204 -94.65 99.63 26.83
CA SER A 204 -93.80 98.93 27.81
C SER A 204 -93.63 97.44 27.46
N THR A 205 -94.73 96.77 27.11
CA THR A 205 -94.71 95.34 26.73
C THR A 205 -93.95 95.12 25.42
N LYS A 206 -94.01 96.08 24.49
CA LYS A 206 -93.20 96.06 23.26
C LYS A 206 -91.69 96.15 23.55
N LYS A 207 -91.27 96.90 24.57
CA LYS A 207 -89.86 96.95 25.01
C LYS A 207 -89.41 95.64 25.67
N ILE A 208 -90.22 95.05 26.54
CA ILE A 208 -89.92 93.76 27.19
C ILE A 208 -89.78 92.64 26.14
N LEU A 209 -90.61 92.65 25.09
CA LEU A 209 -90.50 91.69 23.99
C LEU A 209 -89.21 91.87 23.17
N PHE A 210 -88.76 93.11 22.98
CA PHE A 210 -87.49 93.39 22.32
C PHE A 210 -86.29 92.89 23.15
N GLU A 211 -86.31 93.13 24.47
CA GLU A 211 -85.26 92.62 25.37
C GLU A 211 -85.26 91.10 25.45
N ASN A 212 -86.42 90.45 25.53
CA ASN A 212 -86.52 88.98 25.46
C ASN A 212 -86.01 88.42 24.14
N ARG A 213 -86.26 89.11 23.02
CA ARG A 213 -85.73 88.71 21.72
C ARG A 213 -84.21 88.81 21.70
N ARG A 214 -83.64 89.89 22.24
CA ARG A 214 -82.19 90.05 22.35
C ARG A 214 -81.57 88.95 23.22
N MET A 215 -82.17 88.66 24.38
CA MET A 215 -81.71 87.59 25.27
C MET A 215 -81.83 86.20 24.62
N ALA A 216 -82.87 85.94 23.83
CA ALA A 216 -83.02 84.69 23.10
C ALA A 216 -81.98 84.53 21.98
N GLU A 217 -81.61 85.61 21.29
CA GLU A 217 -80.54 85.63 20.30
C GLU A 217 -79.17 85.37 20.96
N GLU A 218 -78.92 85.97 22.12
CA GLU A 218 -77.69 85.77 22.89
C GLU A 218 -77.57 84.33 23.44
N LEU A 219 -78.66 83.76 23.98
CA LEU A 219 -78.72 82.37 24.41
C LEU A 219 -78.47 81.40 23.25
N ARG A 220 -79.02 81.70 22.06
CA ARG A 220 -78.82 80.86 20.87
C ARG A 220 -77.35 80.82 20.46
N LEU A 221 -76.65 81.96 20.49
CA LEU A 221 -75.22 82.02 20.19
C LEU A 221 -74.42 81.18 21.19
N GLN A 222 -74.73 81.28 22.48
CA GLN A 222 -74.07 80.47 23.53
C GLN A 222 -74.31 78.97 23.37
N VAL A 223 -75.51 78.55 22.97
CA VAL A 223 -75.82 77.14 22.69
C VAL A 223 -75.02 76.65 21.48
N GLN A 224 -74.93 77.44 20.41
CA GLN A 224 -74.13 77.10 19.23
C GLN A 224 -72.65 76.95 19.57
N GLU A 225 -72.08 77.88 20.33
CA GLU A 225 -70.69 77.81 20.79
C GLU A 225 -70.46 76.57 21.67
N THR A 226 -71.42 76.23 22.54
CA THR A 226 -71.36 75.02 23.37
C THR A 226 -71.39 73.75 22.53
N ASP A 227 -72.23 73.69 21.50
CA ASP A 227 -72.32 72.55 20.59
C ASP A 227 -71.03 72.38 19.77
N GLU A 228 -70.42 73.46 19.30
CA GLU A 228 -69.14 73.45 18.59
C GLU A 228 -68.01 72.96 19.50
N LEU A 229 -67.94 73.48 20.73
CA LEU A 229 -66.99 73.00 21.73
C LEU A 229 -67.20 71.52 22.08
N GLN A 230 -68.45 71.05 22.19
CA GLN A 230 -68.74 69.64 22.41
C GLN A 230 -68.30 68.76 21.24
N LYS A 231 -68.50 69.20 19.99
CA LYS A 231 -68.01 68.47 18.80
C LYS A 231 -66.49 68.38 18.82
N SER A 232 -65.80 69.50 19.04
CA SER A 232 -64.33 69.52 19.15
C SER A 232 -63.81 68.65 20.29
N LYS A 233 -64.51 68.60 21.43
CA LYS A 233 -64.16 67.71 22.54
C LYS A 233 -64.27 66.23 22.11
N ARG A 234 -65.35 65.86 21.43
CA ARG A 234 -65.57 64.48 20.96
C ARG A 234 -64.50 64.05 19.96
N THR A 235 -64.15 64.90 18.99
CA THR A 235 -63.09 64.58 18.01
C THR A 235 -61.73 64.40 18.68
N LEU A 236 -61.37 65.30 19.60
CA LEU A 236 -60.12 65.18 20.38
C LEU A 236 -60.10 63.93 21.26
N GLU A 237 -61.22 63.54 21.88
CA GLU A 237 -61.31 62.30 22.66
C GLU A 237 -61.14 61.04 21.79
N GLU A 238 -61.70 61.03 20.58
CA GLU A 238 -61.51 59.93 19.62
C GLU A 238 -60.07 59.84 19.12
N GLU A 239 -59.45 60.96 18.79
CA GLU A 239 -58.04 61.02 18.40
C GLU A 239 -57.12 60.56 19.55
N ASN A 240 -57.38 61.00 20.78
CA ASN A 240 -56.60 60.57 21.94
C ASN A 240 -56.73 59.05 22.16
N LYS A 241 -57.92 58.47 21.96
CA LYS A 241 -58.13 57.01 22.01
C LYS A 241 -57.36 56.29 20.90
N LYS A 242 -57.35 56.80 19.67
CA LYS A 242 -56.59 56.23 18.55
C LYS A 242 -55.09 56.26 18.83
N LEU A 243 -54.56 57.43 19.21
CA LEU A 243 -53.14 57.60 19.52
C LEU A 243 -52.69 56.70 20.68
N ARG A 244 -53.51 56.55 21.74
CA ARG A 244 -53.20 55.62 22.83
C ARG A 244 -53.10 54.17 22.37
N ARG A 245 -53.98 53.74 21.47
CA ARG A 245 -53.92 52.38 20.89
C ARG A 245 -52.68 52.21 20.01
N GLU A 246 -52.36 53.21 19.19
CA GLU A 246 -51.15 53.21 18.35
C GLU A 246 -49.87 53.15 19.18
N VAL A 247 -49.75 53.94 20.25
CA VAL A 247 -48.62 53.89 21.17
C VAL A 247 -48.50 52.51 21.82
N GLN A 248 -49.61 51.94 22.30
CA GLN A 248 -49.60 50.60 22.90
C GLN A 248 -49.18 49.51 21.90
N LEU A 249 -49.65 49.59 20.66
CA LEU A 249 -49.31 48.64 19.60
C LEU A 249 -47.84 48.78 19.18
N ASN A 250 -47.35 50.02 19.08
CA ASN A 250 -45.94 50.30 18.83
C ASN A 250 -45.06 49.78 19.97
N GLU A 251 -45.42 49.99 21.23
CA GLU A 251 -44.69 49.43 22.37
C GLU A 251 -44.61 47.90 22.34
N GLN A 252 -45.70 47.22 21.98
CA GLN A 252 -45.71 45.76 21.80
C GLN A 252 -44.79 45.33 20.65
N SER A 253 -44.84 46.02 19.51
CA SER A 253 -43.97 45.73 18.36
C SER A 253 -42.49 45.89 18.70
N VAL A 254 -42.11 46.97 19.40
CA VAL A 254 -40.74 47.23 19.82
C VAL A 254 -40.25 46.14 20.79
N LYS A 255 -41.11 45.68 21.72
CA LYS A 255 -40.78 44.56 22.62
C LYS A 255 -40.53 43.26 21.85
N GLU A 256 -41.35 42.96 20.83
CA GLU A 256 -41.13 41.78 20.00
C GLU A 256 -39.87 41.88 19.14
N TYR A 257 -39.59 43.05 18.54
CA TYR A 257 -38.34 43.29 17.82
C TYR A 257 -37.11 43.16 18.73
N ALA A 258 -37.19 43.67 19.97
CA ALA A 258 -36.10 43.52 20.95
C ALA A 258 -35.88 42.04 21.31
N LYS A 259 -36.95 41.27 21.52
CA LYS A 259 -36.87 39.81 21.77
C LYS A 259 -36.27 39.07 20.56
N GLN A 260 -36.71 39.40 19.35
CA GLN A 260 -36.18 38.81 18.12
C GLN A 260 -34.68 39.14 17.96
N GLY A 261 -34.30 40.40 18.17
CA GLY A 261 -32.90 40.84 18.14
C GLY A 261 -32.04 40.12 19.19
N PHE A 262 -32.57 39.87 20.39
CA PHE A 262 -31.88 39.08 21.40
C PHE A 262 -31.67 37.63 20.98
N ARG A 263 -32.69 36.98 20.41
CA ARG A 263 -32.59 35.60 19.88
C ARG A 263 -31.55 35.51 18.76
N GLN A 264 -31.63 36.41 17.79
CA GLN A 264 -30.67 36.49 16.69
C GLN A 264 -29.25 36.76 17.19
N SER A 265 -29.07 37.67 18.15
CA SER A 265 -27.76 37.94 18.75
C SER A 265 -27.19 36.71 19.46
N LYS A 266 -28.03 35.94 20.16
CA LYS A 266 -27.64 34.68 20.80
C LYS A 266 -27.22 33.63 19.76
N GLU A 267 -28.02 33.45 18.71
CA GLU A 267 -27.73 32.52 17.61
C GLU A 267 -26.43 32.89 16.88
N ILE A 268 -26.21 34.18 16.59
CA ILE A 268 -24.96 34.69 16.01
C ILE A 268 -23.76 34.38 16.92
N LYS A 269 -23.90 34.55 18.25
CA LYS A 269 -22.83 34.21 19.20
C LYS A 269 -22.51 32.72 19.21
N GLU A 270 -23.54 31.86 19.19
CA GLU A 270 -23.38 30.40 19.16
C GLU A 270 -22.73 29.93 17.85
N LEU A 271 -23.20 30.46 16.71
CA LEU A 271 -22.61 30.17 15.40
C LEU A 271 -21.17 30.68 15.31
N SER A 272 -20.89 31.89 15.80
CA SER A 272 -19.53 32.43 15.85
C SER A 272 -18.60 31.58 16.72
N ALA A 273 -19.06 31.10 17.87
CA ALA A 273 -18.30 30.18 18.72
C ALA A 273 -18.03 28.84 18.02
N LYS A 274 -19.01 28.31 17.28
CA LYS A 274 -18.85 27.08 16.49
C LYS A 274 -17.86 27.26 15.34
N VAL A 275 -17.94 28.37 14.60
CA VAL A 275 -16.97 28.72 13.54
C VAL A 275 -15.56 28.79 14.13
N LYS A 276 -15.35 29.53 15.23
CA LYS A 276 -14.05 29.59 15.91
C LYS A 276 -13.54 28.24 16.41
N SER A 277 -14.43 27.33 16.78
CA SER A 277 -14.05 25.96 17.17
C SER A 277 -13.58 25.15 15.97
N LEU A 278 -14.33 25.22 14.86
CA LEU A 278 -13.98 24.55 13.61
C LEU A 278 -12.68 25.10 13.02
N GLU A 279 -12.47 26.42 13.03
CA GLU A 279 -11.21 27.05 12.60
C GLU A 279 -10.01 26.57 13.41
N ARG A 280 -10.17 26.41 14.74
CA ARG A 280 -9.13 25.86 15.61
C ARG A 280 -8.83 24.40 15.29
N SER A 281 -9.87 23.58 15.12
CA SER A 281 -9.72 22.17 14.74
C SER A 281 -9.02 22.01 13.39
N LEU A 282 -9.44 22.79 12.39
CA LEU A 282 -8.82 22.80 11.06
C LEU A 282 -7.36 23.26 11.14
N SER A 283 -7.07 24.33 11.89
CA SER A 283 -5.69 24.81 12.08
C SER A 283 -4.79 23.75 12.73
N ASN A 284 -5.33 22.98 13.69
CA ASN A 284 -4.59 21.88 14.31
C ASN A 284 -4.33 20.76 13.31
N SER A 285 -5.34 20.34 12.55
CA SER A 285 -5.18 19.30 11.53
C SER A 285 -4.17 19.72 10.44
N VAL A 286 -4.21 20.96 9.98
CA VAL A 286 -3.22 21.51 9.02
C VAL A 286 -1.81 21.46 9.61
N ARG A 287 -1.62 21.84 10.87
CA ARG A 287 -0.32 21.77 11.55
C ARG A 287 0.18 20.33 11.70
N GLU A 288 -0.71 19.39 11.97
CA GLU A 288 -0.37 17.96 12.04
C GLU A 288 0.08 17.43 10.66
N PHE A 289 -0.64 17.77 9.59
CA PHE A 289 -0.26 17.43 8.23
C PHE A 289 1.09 18.04 7.82
N GLU A 290 1.36 19.30 8.18
CA GLU A 290 2.65 19.94 7.91
C GLU A 290 3.79 19.23 8.66
N ARG A 291 3.59 18.89 9.94
CA ARG A 291 4.57 18.13 10.72
C ARG A 291 4.82 16.73 10.17
N GLU A 292 3.78 16.02 9.77
CA GLU A 292 3.90 14.70 9.16
C GLU A 292 4.65 14.78 7.82
N LYS A 293 4.30 15.76 6.98
CA LYS A 293 5.02 16.03 5.73
C LYS A 293 6.49 16.33 5.98
N ASP A 294 6.82 17.19 6.94
CA ASP A 294 8.21 17.50 7.28
C ASP A 294 8.97 16.26 7.80
N SER A 295 8.32 15.44 8.62
CA SER A 295 8.88 14.16 9.10
C SER A 295 9.18 13.19 7.95
N ILE A 296 8.22 13.01 7.03
CA ILE A 296 8.38 12.15 5.85
C ILE A 296 9.51 12.67 4.96
N THR A 297 9.51 13.97 4.63
CA THR A 297 10.57 14.54 3.80
C THR A 297 11.95 14.45 4.46
N GLN A 298 12.04 14.57 5.79
CA GLN A 298 13.29 14.36 6.50
C GLN A 298 13.74 12.89 6.47
N ALA A 299 12.82 11.95 6.67
CA ALA A 299 13.10 10.52 6.58
C ALA A 299 13.58 10.12 5.18
N ASP A 300 12.93 10.62 4.13
CA ASP A 300 13.31 10.35 2.76
C ASP A 300 14.65 11.00 2.41
N ARG A 301 14.91 12.23 2.88
CA ARG A 301 16.25 12.85 2.75
C ARG A 301 17.35 12.00 3.38
N LYS A 302 17.12 11.41 4.55
CA LYS A 302 18.09 10.50 5.19
C LYS A 302 18.32 9.24 4.36
N LYS A 303 17.26 8.59 3.89
CA LYS A 303 17.36 7.40 3.02
C LYS A 303 18.10 7.70 1.72
N ILE A 304 17.85 8.85 1.11
CA ILE A 304 18.57 9.29 -0.10
C ILE A 304 20.05 9.49 0.22
N ALA A 305 20.39 10.18 1.31
CA ALA A 305 21.78 10.39 1.71
C ALA A 305 22.52 9.07 2.00
N GLU A 306 21.87 8.12 2.68
CA GLU A 306 22.41 6.77 2.92
C GLU A 306 22.64 6.02 1.60
N ALA A 307 21.64 6.01 0.71
CA ALA A 307 21.75 5.37 -0.60
C ALA A 307 22.84 6.02 -1.47
N GLU A 308 23.01 7.34 -1.40
CA GLU A 308 24.09 8.05 -2.11
C GLU A 308 25.48 7.64 -1.59
N LEU A 309 25.63 7.50 -0.28
CA LEU A 309 26.87 7.06 0.36
C LEU A 309 27.21 5.61 -0.01
N ASP A 310 26.23 4.71 0.05
CA ASP A 310 26.39 3.32 -0.37
C ASP A 310 26.74 3.22 -1.85
N SER A 311 26.05 4.00 -2.70
CA SER A 311 26.32 4.06 -4.12
C SER A 311 27.74 4.57 -4.41
N ALA A 312 28.22 5.56 -3.67
CA ALA A 312 29.60 6.04 -3.76
C ALA A 312 30.62 4.99 -3.30
N GLY A 313 30.35 4.31 -2.18
CA GLY A 313 31.18 3.23 -1.65
C GLY A 313 31.29 2.06 -2.62
N LEU A 314 30.17 1.59 -3.18
CA LEU A 314 30.13 0.54 -4.19
C LEU A 314 30.86 0.94 -5.47
N ARG A 315 30.70 2.18 -5.95
CA ARG A 315 31.48 2.70 -7.10
C ARG A 315 32.98 2.64 -6.84
N GLN A 316 33.42 3.02 -5.64
CA GLN A 316 34.84 2.97 -5.27
C GLN A 316 35.34 1.53 -5.16
N LEU A 317 34.55 0.61 -4.59
CA LEU A 317 34.89 -0.81 -4.51
C LEU A 317 35.05 -1.43 -5.89
N VAL A 318 34.11 -1.17 -6.81
CA VAL A 318 34.20 -1.60 -8.21
C VAL A 318 35.47 -1.06 -8.86
N ARG A 319 35.84 0.21 -8.60
CA ARG A 319 37.08 0.79 -9.12
C ARG A 319 38.33 0.07 -8.61
N LEU A 320 38.38 -0.26 -7.32
CA LEU A 320 39.49 -1.01 -6.72
C LEU A 320 39.56 -2.44 -7.26
N LYS A 321 38.44 -3.16 -7.30
CA LYS A 321 38.37 -4.53 -7.85
C LYS A 321 38.75 -4.57 -9.33
N THR A 322 38.36 -3.56 -10.10
CA THR A 322 38.79 -3.43 -11.51
C THR A 322 40.30 -3.26 -11.64
N LYS A 323 40.93 -2.48 -10.75
CA LYS A 323 42.40 -2.32 -10.70
C LYS A 323 43.10 -3.63 -10.32
N GLU A 324 42.59 -4.33 -9.30
CA GLU A 324 43.10 -5.65 -8.87
C GLU A 324 42.98 -6.67 -10.00
N LEU A 325 41.82 -6.77 -10.65
CA LEU A 325 41.62 -7.62 -11.82
C LEU A 325 42.59 -7.25 -12.95
N GLY A 326 42.84 -5.96 -13.18
CA GLY A 326 43.84 -5.50 -14.14
C GLY A 326 45.27 -5.90 -13.76
N HIS A 327 45.60 -5.95 -12.47
CA HIS A 327 46.89 -6.45 -11.99
C HIS A 327 47.00 -7.97 -12.16
N ILE A 328 45.98 -8.73 -11.77
CA ILE A 328 45.92 -10.19 -11.93
C ILE A 328 46.02 -10.56 -13.41
N LYS A 329 45.30 -9.86 -14.30
CA LYS A 329 45.39 -10.08 -15.75
C LYS A 329 46.82 -9.88 -16.26
N ARG A 330 47.49 -8.78 -15.86
CA ARG A 330 48.90 -8.53 -16.23
C ARG A 330 49.82 -9.63 -15.72
N LEU A 331 49.66 -10.05 -14.46
CA LEU A 331 50.46 -11.12 -13.88
C LEU A 331 50.24 -12.45 -14.60
N ALA A 332 48.99 -12.79 -14.93
CA ALA A 332 48.65 -13.97 -15.71
C ALA A 332 49.30 -13.91 -17.12
N THR A 333 49.29 -12.75 -17.77
CA THR A 333 50.00 -12.56 -19.05
C THR A 333 51.52 -12.80 -18.91
N VAL A 334 52.15 -12.30 -17.85
CA VAL A 334 53.58 -12.54 -17.58
C VAL A 334 53.85 -14.02 -17.32
N ILE A 335 53.03 -14.70 -16.50
CA ILE A 335 53.17 -16.13 -16.24
C ILE A 335 53.01 -16.94 -17.53
N LEU A 336 52.05 -16.59 -18.39
CA LEU A 336 51.87 -17.24 -19.69
C LEU A 336 53.06 -17.01 -20.62
N GLN A 337 53.62 -15.79 -20.66
CA GLN A 337 54.84 -15.49 -21.42
C GLN A 337 56.03 -16.30 -20.91
N LYS A 338 56.23 -16.34 -19.59
CA LYS A 338 57.31 -17.13 -18.96
C LYS A 338 57.13 -18.63 -19.19
N ARG A 339 55.90 -19.13 -19.13
CA ARG A 339 55.58 -20.51 -19.51
C ARG A 339 55.92 -20.77 -20.98
N ASN A 340 55.53 -19.88 -21.89
CA ASN A 340 55.84 -20.00 -23.31
C ASN A 340 57.36 -19.94 -23.58
N GLU A 341 58.11 -19.09 -22.86
CA GLU A 341 59.58 -19.08 -22.88
C GLU A 341 60.17 -20.42 -22.43
N VAL A 342 59.61 -21.06 -21.39
CA VAL A 342 60.05 -22.38 -20.91
C VAL A 342 59.68 -23.48 -21.91
N GLU A 343 58.48 -23.45 -22.48
CA GLU A 343 58.01 -24.40 -23.48
C GLU A 343 58.87 -24.34 -24.75
N THR A 344 59.12 -23.13 -25.27
CA THR A 344 60.02 -22.92 -26.42
C THR A 344 61.45 -23.36 -26.13
N PHE A 345 61.98 -23.07 -24.94
CA PHE A 345 63.32 -23.53 -24.54
C PHE A 345 63.41 -25.04 -24.38
N LEU A 346 62.35 -25.69 -23.88
CA LEU A 346 62.29 -27.16 -23.80
C LEU A 346 62.30 -27.76 -25.20
N LEU A 347 61.53 -27.21 -26.13
CA LEU A 347 61.54 -27.63 -27.53
C LEU A 347 62.92 -27.45 -28.17
N ASP A 348 63.56 -26.30 -27.98
CA ASP A 348 64.92 -26.02 -28.48
C ASP A 348 65.96 -26.95 -27.83
N SER A 349 65.83 -27.25 -26.54
CA SER A 349 66.71 -28.22 -25.86
C SER A 349 66.54 -29.64 -26.42
N ILE A 350 65.31 -30.05 -26.73
CA ILE A 350 65.02 -31.33 -27.38
C ILE A 350 65.59 -31.35 -28.81
N GLU A 351 65.42 -30.27 -29.57
CA GLU A 351 65.94 -30.15 -30.94
C GLU A 351 67.47 -30.14 -30.98
N ASN A 352 68.11 -29.43 -30.06
CA ASN A 352 69.57 -29.44 -29.91
C ASN A 352 70.10 -30.86 -29.60
N VAL A 353 69.44 -31.59 -28.70
CA VAL A 353 69.80 -32.99 -28.41
C VAL A 353 69.54 -33.89 -29.63
N LYS A 354 68.42 -33.72 -30.34
CA LYS A 354 68.13 -34.42 -31.61
C LYS A 354 69.23 -34.15 -32.65
N GLY A 355 69.64 -32.90 -32.80
CA GLY A 355 70.70 -32.48 -33.71
C GLY A 355 72.08 -33.04 -33.33
N GLU A 356 72.38 -33.15 -32.04
CA GLU A 356 73.62 -33.77 -31.55
C GLU A 356 73.61 -35.29 -31.71
N ILE A 357 72.48 -35.96 -31.43
CA ILE A 357 72.29 -37.40 -31.71
C ILE A 357 72.47 -37.68 -33.19
N ASN A 358 71.84 -36.88 -34.06
CA ASN A 358 71.96 -37.03 -35.51
C ASN A 358 73.41 -36.77 -35.99
N ARG A 359 74.12 -35.80 -35.40
CA ARG A 359 75.54 -35.58 -35.67
C ARG A 359 76.41 -36.76 -35.22
N ARG A 360 76.22 -37.29 -34.01
CA ARG A 360 76.93 -38.49 -33.54
C ARG A 360 76.64 -39.69 -34.43
N ARG A 361 75.39 -39.93 -34.81
CA ARG A 361 75.02 -40.99 -35.77
C ARG A 361 75.65 -40.77 -37.14
N ALA A 362 75.68 -39.55 -37.66
CA ALA A 362 76.34 -39.23 -38.93
C ALA A 362 77.87 -39.36 -38.86
N GLU A 363 78.48 -39.07 -37.71
CA GLU A 363 79.91 -39.29 -37.45
C GLU A 363 80.22 -40.78 -37.30
N GLU A 364 79.35 -41.56 -36.65
CA GLU A 364 79.39 -43.03 -36.59
C GLU A 364 79.20 -43.65 -37.98
N GLU A 365 78.27 -43.16 -38.79
CA GLU A 365 78.09 -43.57 -40.19
C GLU A 365 79.28 -43.16 -41.06
N ARG A 366 79.85 -41.95 -40.91
CA ARG A 366 81.07 -41.54 -41.62
C ARG A 366 82.28 -42.38 -41.20
N ALA A 367 82.38 -42.76 -39.93
CA ALA A 367 83.38 -43.69 -39.42
C ALA A 367 83.17 -45.11 -39.97
N ASN A 368 81.92 -45.56 -40.13
CA ASN A 368 81.56 -46.84 -40.73
C ASN A 368 81.76 -46.88 -42.26
N VAL A 369 81.54 -45.77 -42.98
CA VAL A 369 81.69 -45.68 -44.44
C VAL A 369 83.16 -45.60 -44.87
N ARG A 370 84.07 -45.13 -44.02
CA ARG A 370 85.53 -45.21 -44.25
C ARG A 370 86.09 -46.65 -44.12
N ASN A 371 85.29 -47.60 -43.64
CA ASN A 371 85.74 -48.97 -43.38
C ASN A 371 84.90 -50.01 -44.15
N ARG A 372 84.81 -49.85 -45.48
CA ARG A 372 84.20 -50.85 -46.38
C ARG A 372 85.29 -51.70 -47.04
N GLY A 373 85.74 -52.74 -46.32
CA GLY A 373 86.82 -53.61 -46.80
C GLY A 373 87.18 -54.83 -45.94
N ARG A 374 86.22 -55.53 -45.30
CA ARG A 374 86.22 -56.99 -45.00
C ARG A 374 85.09 -57.33 -44.00
N LEU A 375 84.34 -58.40 -44.30
CA LEU A 375 83.24 -59.00 -43.53
C LEU A 375 83.78 -59.90 -42.38
N PRO A 376 82.93 -60.60 -41.60
CA PRO A 376 82.01 -60.13 -40.54
C PRO A 376 82.27 -60.89 -39.20
N ALA A 377 81.74 -60.42 -38.06
CA ALA A 377 81.09 -61.24 -37.01
C ALA A 377 80.96 -60.54 -35.64
N LEU A 378 79.73 -60.63 -35.11
CA LEU A 378 79.33 -60.75 -33.69
C LEU A 378 79.29 -59.48 -32.83
N ALA A 379 78.12 -58.86 -32.95
CA ALA A 379 77.38 -58.06 -31.99
C ALA A 379 77.57 -58.40 -30.49
N ALA A 380 77.72 -57.34 -29.68
CA ALA A 380 77.16 -57.27 -28.33
C ALA A 380 76.85 -55.81 -27.94
N ALA A 381 75.57 -55.45 -28.14
CA ALA A 381 74.75 -54.54 -27.33
C ALA A 381 75.16 -53.07 -27.15
N THR A 382 75.22 -52.32 -28.26
CA THR A 382 74.86 -50.89 -28.24
C THR A 382 73.33 -50.82 -28.22
N ARG A 383 72.75 -50.24 -27.16
CA ARG A 383 71.30 -50.12 -27.00
C ARG A 383 70.69 -49.40 -28.22
N PRO A 384 69.64 -49.93 -28.86
CA PRO A 384 68.94 -49.22 -29.92
C PRO A 384 68.20 -48.03 -29.29
N SER A 385 68.54 -46.82 -29.75
CA SER A 385 67.75 -45.63 -29.49
C SER A 385 66.52 -45.65 -30.40
N ASN A 386 65.33 -45.59 -29.82
CA ASN A 386 64.04 -45.68 -30.50
C ASN A 386 63.66 -44.42 -31.30
N LEU A 387 64.63 -43.67 -31.82
CA LEU A 387 64.38 -42.43 -32.56
C LEU A 387 64.24 -42.69 -34.08
N PRO A 388 63.15 -42.21 -34.72
CA PRO A 388 62.90 -42.38 -36.15
C PRO A 388 63.98 -41.75 -37.06
N THR A 389 64.10 -42.29 -38.28
CA THR A 389 65.15 -41.95 -39.27
C THR A 389 64.78 -40.75 -40.16
N SER A 390 63.61 -40.13 -39.98
CA SER A 390 63.15 -39.00 -40.79
C SER A 390 63.19 -37.68 -40.00
N ALA A 391 63.68 -36.62 -40.64
CA ALA A 391 63.85 -35.31 -40.00
C ALA A 391 62.53 -34.64 -39.56
N ASP A 392 61.40 -34.98 -40.20
CA ASP A 392 60.09 -34.32 -40.04
C ASP A 392 59.09 -35.00 -39.08
N GLU A 393 59.50 -36.03 -38.33
CA GLU A 393 58.60 -36.69 -37.37
C GLU A 393 58.66 -36.00 -35.99
N HIS A 394 57.48 -35.74 -35.39
CA HIS A 394 57.33 -35.12 -34.08
C HIS A 394 57.70 -36.14 -33.00
N ILE A 395 58.96 -36.12 -32.57
CA ILE A 395 59.50 -37.06 -31.59
C ILE A 395 59.01 -36.66 -30.20
N ASP A 396 58.37 -37.59 -29.50
CA ASP A 396 57.83 -37.36 -28.17
C ASP A 396 58.91 -37.64 -27.11
N ILE A 397 58.84 -37.01 -25.92
CA ILE A 397 59.88 -37.18 -24.86
C ILE A 397 60.10 -38.67 -24.53
N ARG A 398 59.09 -39.51 -24.78
CA ARG A 398 59.06 -40.97 -24.59
C ARG A 398 59.98 -41.75 -25.52
N ASP A 399 60.48 -41.13 -26.59
CA ASP A 399 61.34 -41.79 -27.58
C ASP A 399 62.83 -41.58 -27.28
N LEU A 400 63.15 -40.56 -26.48
CA LEU A 400 64.51 -40.29 -26.00
C LEU A 400 64.99 -41.38 -25.02
N THR A 401 66.29 -41.70 -25.07
CA THR A 401 66.92 -42.59 -24.08
C THR A 401 66.99 -41.91 -22.70
N TRP A 402 67.17 -42.69 -21.63
CA TRP A 402 67.25 -42.14 -20.27
C TRP A 402 68.36 -41.08 -20.10
N GLU A 403 69.50 -41.26 -20.76
CA GLU A 403 70.63 -40.33 -20.72
C GLU A 403 70.30 -39.01 -21.44
N ASP A 404 69.59 -39.09 -22.57
CA ASP A 404 69.17 -37.91 -23.34
C ASP A 404 68.11 -37.10 -22.58
N ARG A 405 67.16 -37.79 -21.92
CA ARG A 405 66.16 -37.14 -21.05
C ARG A 405 66.82 -36.44 -19.87
N GLU A 406 67.80 -37.08 -19.22
CA GLU A 406 68.54 -36.46 -18.12
C GLU A 406 69.29 -35.20 -18.59
N ARG A 407 69.82 -35.21 -19.82
CA ARG A 407 70.56 -34.07 -20.39
C ARG A 407 69.63 -32.91 -20.74
N VAL A 408 68.46 -33.18 -21.33
CA VAL A 408 67.40 -32.19 -21.55
C VAL A 408 66.98 -31.57 -20.22
N LEU A 409 66.79 -32.38 -19.17
CA LEU A 409 66.47 -31.89 -17.84
C LEU A 409 67.61 -31.05 -17.22
N ARG A 410 68.88 -31.43 -17.40
CA ARG A 410 70.02 -30.63 -16.92
C ARG A 410 70.10 -29.27 -17.61
N LEU A 411 69.86 -29.20 -18.92
CA LEU A 411 69.81 -27.93 -19.67
C LEU A 411 68.63 -27.06 -19.20
N LEU A 412 67.47 -27.68 -18.96
CA LEU A 412 66.28 -27.03 -18.44
C LEU A 412 66.51 -26.47 -17.02
N PHE A 413 67.06 -27.26 -16.10
CA PHE A 413 67.35 -26.84 -14.73
C PHE A 413 68.45 -25.79 -14.65
N ALA A 414 69.48 -25.87 -15.50
CA ALA A 414 70.52 -24.84 -15.57
C ALA A 414 69.95 -23.46 -15.98
N LYS A 415 68.92 -23.44 -16.85
CA LYS A 415 68.22 -22.21 -17.25
C LYS A 415 67.25 -21.73 -16.17
N ILE A 416 66.48 -22.63 -15.55
CA ILE A 416 65.54 -22.31 -14.46
C ILE A 416 66.29 -21.71 -13.26
N ASN A 417 67.46 -22.24 -12.91
CA ASN A 417 68.27 -21.73 -11.80
C ASN A 417 69.02 -20.43 -12.13
N ASN A 418 69.13 -20.05 -13.40
CA ASN A 418 69.68 -18.76 -13.85
C ASN A 418 68.61 -17.67 -14.04
N ALA A 419 67.32 -17.99 -13.92
CA ALA A 419 66.25 -17.01 -13.87
C ALA A 419 66.05 -16.54 -12.42
N SER A 420 66.20 -15.22 -12.21
CA SER A 420 66.26 -14.50 -10.93
C SER A 420 65.36 -15.03 -9.79
N PRO A 421 65.81 -15.00 -8.51
CA PRO A 421 65.01 -15.48 -7.38
C PRO A 421 63.69 -14.73 -7.22
N PHE A 422 62.65 -15.49 -6.90
CA PHE A 422 61.30 -15.03 -6.59
C PHE A 422 61.31 -13.94 -5.50
N GLN A 423 60.87 -12.73 -5.82
CA GLN A 423 60.54 -11.72 -4.81
C GLN A 423 59.14 -12.00 -4.25
N PRO A 424 58.98 -12.20 -2.93
CA PRO A 424 57.66 -12.37 -2.34
C PRO A 424 56.82 -11.10 -2.55
N MET A 425 55.54 -11.30 -2.86
CA MET A 425 54.59 -10.20 -3.03
C MET A 425 54.45 -9.37 -1.74
N PRO A 426 54.20 -8.05 -1.84
CA PRO A 426 53.86 -7.23 -0.69
C PRO A 426 52.61 -7.77 0.02
N PRO A 427 52.55 -7.72 1.36
CA PRO A 427 51.38 -8.21 2.09
C PRO A 427 50.11 -7.45 1.68
N HIS A 428 49.05 -8.19 1.37
CA HIS A 428 47.72 -7.63 1.10
C HIS A 428 47.14 -7.01 2.38
N PRO A 429 46.53 -5.81 2.31
CA PRO A 429 45.82 -5.20 3.43
C PRO A 429 44.45 -5.87 3.60
N LEU A 430 44.44 -7.11 4.06
CA LEU A 430 43.28 -7.79 4.64
C LEU A 430 43.72 -8.58 5.87
N HIS A 431 44.64 -8.02 6.66
CA HIS A 431 44.72 -8.37 8.06
C HIS A 431 43.67 -7.55 8.80
N ASP A 432 42.72 -8.29 9.34
CA ASP A 432 41.79 -7.93 10.40
C ASP A 432 42.50 -7.07 11.44
N ASP A 433 42.14 -5.79 11.50
CA ASP A 433 42.54 -4.91 12.57
C ASP A 433 41.27 -4.20 13.03
N GLY A 434 40.86 -4.54 14.26
CA GLY A 434 39.61 -4.17 14.95
C GLY A 434 39.37 -2.67 15.04
N SER A 435 39.06 -2.07 13.89
CA SER A 435 38.85 -0.62 13.72
C SER A 435 37.38 -0.27 13.53
N MET A 436 36.50 -1.27 13.40
CA MET A 436 35.06 -1.06 13.26
C MET A 436 34.33 -1.01 14.61
N GLU A 437 34.99 -1.35 15.72
CA GLU A 437 34.39 -1.36 17.06
C GLU A 437 34.58 -0.06 17.84
N ARG A 438 35.42 0.88 17.35
CA ARG A 438 35.61 2.20 17.97
C ARG A 438 34.70 3.32 17.46
N ALA A 439 33.87 3.06 16.44
CA ALA A 439 32.91 4.04 15.92
C ALA A 439 31.51 3.93 16.54
N LEU A 440 31.25 2.95 17.41
CA LEU A 440 29.97 2.76 18.11
C LEU A 440 30.01 3.16 19.60
N GLN A 441 31.06 3.82 20.04
CA GLN A 441 31.19 4.30 21.42
C GLN A 441 31.49 5.80 21.49
N GLN A 442 30.64 6.60 20.84
CA GLN A 442 30.40 7.99 21.22
C GLN A 442 28.88 8.21 21.27
N GLN A 443 28.30 7.87 22.42
CA GLN A 443 27.08 8.53 22.85
C GLN A 443 27.41 10.02 23.06
N PRO A 444 26.62 10.96 22.53
CA PRO A 444 26.50 12.26 23.16
C PRO A 444 25.77 12.05 24.49
N GLN A 445 26.45 12.40 25.58
CA GLN A 445 25.82 12.54 26.88
C GLN A 445 24.68 13.58 26.82
N SER A 446 23.59 13.19 27.47
CA SER A 446 22.61 14.04 28.17
C SER A 446 22.80 15.56 28.09
N GLY A 447 21.86 16.23 27.41
CA GLY A 447 21.29 17.48 27.93
C GLY A 447 20.10 17.12 28.81
N SER A 448 20.31 17.09 30.12
CA SER A 448 19.19 17.11 31.08
C SER A 448 18.55 18.50 31.05
N PRO A 449 17.21 18.62 31.04
CA PRO A 449 16.57 19.90 31.24
C PRO A 449 16.82 20.33 32.69
N THR A 450 17.23 21.58 32.86
CA THR A 450 17.37 22.24 34.15
C THR A 450 16.06 22.22 34.91
N ALA A 451 16.16 22.17 36.24
CA ALA A 451 15.06 22.13 37.20
C ALA A 451 14.24 23.45 37.27
N GLU A 452 14.28 24.31 36.26
CA GLU A 452 13.53 25.58 36.21
C GLU A 452 12.32 25.56 35.26
N GLU A 453 12.14 24.52 34.43
CA GLU A 453 10.96 24.42 33.55
C GLU A 453 9.88 23.44 34.03
N ARG A 454 10.07 22.77 35.17
CA ARG A 454 9.05 21.90 35.79
C ARG A 454 8.09 22.61 36.74
N ALA A 455 8.26 23.91 36.99
CA ALA A 455 7.36 24.69 37.85
C ALA A 455 6.16 25.34 37.12
N ALA A 456 6.13 25.34 35.77
CA ALA A 456 5.13 26.09 35.01
C ALA A 456 3.93 25.28 34.48
N LEU A 457 3.90 23.95 34.68
CA LEU A 457 2.79 23.09 34.21
C LEU A 457 2.06 22.32 35.32
N SER A 458 2.34 22.63 36.60
CA SER A 458 1.63 22.07 37.76
C SER A 458 0.63 23.04 38.40
N ALA A 459 0.40 24.23 37.83
CA ALA A 459 -0.55 25.20 38.36
C ALA A 459 -1.95 25.15 37.69
N ASP A 460 -2.09 24.53 36.52
CA ASP A 460 -3.37 24.48 35.78
C ASP A 460 -4.16 23.17 35.94
N ALA A 461 -3.60 22.17 36.62
CA ALA A 461 -4.29 20.91 36.92
C ALA A 461 -5.04 20.90 38.27
N ALA A 462 -5.03 22.03 39.00
CA ALA A 462 -5.66 22.16 40.32
C ALA A 462 -6.92 23.05 40.35
N PHE A 463 -7.52 23.37 39.18
CA PHE A 463 -8.71 24.24 39.13
C PHE A 463 -9.97 23.61 38.49
N PHE A 464 -9.97 22.32 38.14
CA PHE A 464 -11.12 21.71 37.45
C PHE A 464 -11.58 20.35 37.99
N VAL A 465 -11.49 20.12 39.32
CA VAL A 465 -12.13 18.96 39.98
C VAL A 465 -12.99 19.35 41.20
N THR A 466 -13.54 20.57 41.21
CA THR A 466 -14.60 20.95 42.16
C THR A 466 -15.74 21.63 41.44
N GLN A 467 -16.57 20.85 40.76
CA GLN A 467 -18.01 21.10 40.58
C GLN A 467 -18.64 19.91 39.85
N ALA A 468 -18.81 18.83 40.59
CA ALA A 468 -19.76 17.77 40.27
C ALA A 468 -20.53 17.43 41.55
N GLU A 469 -21.14 18.46 42.14
CA GLU A 469 -22.20 18.35 43.12
C GLU A 469 -23.09 19.59 42.97
N GLN A 470 -24.40 19.34 42.86
CA GLN A 470 -25.52 20.30 42.80
C GLN A 470 -25.87 20.91 41.42
N ALA A 471 -26.74 20.21 40.69
CA ALA A 471 -28.00 20.73 40.13
C ALA A 471 -28.84 19.58 39.56
#